data_AF-A0A5K1UZ66-F1
#
_entry.id   AF-A0A5K1UZ66-F1
#
_cell.length_a   1.000
_cell.length_b   1.000
_cell.length_c   1.000
_cell.angle_alpha   90.00
_cell.angle_beta   90.00
_cell.angle_gamma   90.00
#
_symmetry.space_group_name_H-M   'P 1'
#
loop_
_entity.id
_entity.type
_entity.pdbx_description
1 polymer ?
#
loop_
_entity_poly.entity_id
_entity_poly.type
_entity_poly.pdbx_seq_one_letter_code
_entity_poly.pdbx_strand_id
1 'polypeptide(L)'
;MLRGPSGGGKTTCLNMIGLIDKPSHGKLTMFGTEINEKTKESFMANLRLEKIGFVFQTYNLLSTMSAYENVELPMKILGRLNKKQRHERTIKLLELVGLQDRMNHLPSELSGGEQQRVTIARALSNEPELLLMDEPTGDLDTKNTIEVMNLILELNQKIGTTIIMMDILSNK
;
A
#
# COMPACT_ATOMS: atom_id res chain seq x y z
N MET A 1 -15.01 -3.13 -0.18
CA MET A 1 -14.89 -1.73 0.31
C MET A 1 -15.59 -1.65 1.66
N LEU A 2 -14.93 -1.07 2.67
CA LEU A 2 -15.49 -0.84 4.01
C LEU A 2 -15.77 0.67 4.16
N ARG A 3 -17.03 1.04 4.38
CA ARG A 3 -17.44 2.44 4.57
C ARG A 3 -18.14 2.62 5.92
N GLY A 4 -17.92 3.74 6.57
CA GLY A 4 -18.49 4.03 7.88
C GLY A 4 -18.12 5.43 8.40
N PRO A 5 -18.81 5.94 9.44
CA PRO A 5 -18.47 7.20 10.07
C PRO A 5 -17.06 7.17 10.69
N SER A 6 -16.50 8.35 10.97
CA SER A 6 -15.26 8.45 11.75
C SER A 6 -15.45 7.81 13.14
N GLY A 7 -14.42 7.13 13.64
CA GLY A 7 -14.48 6.38 14.90
C GLY A 7 -15.22 5.04 14.87
N GLY A 8 -15.75 4.61 13.72
CA GLY A 8 -16.49 3.34 13.58
C GLY A 8 -15.65 2.05 13.61
N GLY A 9 -14.39 2.10 14.07
CA GLY A 9 -13.50 0.92 14.17
C GLY A 9 -12.88 0.44 12.86
N LYS A 10 -13.01 1.20 11.76
CA LYS A 10 -12.44 0.85 10.44
C LYS A 10 -10.92 0.67 10.50
N THR A 11 -10.20 1.65 11.04
CA THR A 11 -8.74 1.60 11.20
C THR A 11 -8.31 0.43 12.08
N THR A 12 -9.04 0.14 13.17
CA THR A 12 -8.78 -1.06 13.99
C THR A 12 -8.94 -2.35 13.19
N CYS A 13 -9.98 -2.43 12.34
CA CYS A 13 -10.17 -3.55 11.43
C CYS A 13 -9.02 -3.64 10.41
N LEU A 14 -8.57 -2.51 9.84
CA LEU A 14 -7.44 -2.45 8.91
C LEU A 14 -6.16 -2.94 9.56
N ASN A 15 -5.88 -2.50 10.78
CA ASN A 15 -4.71 -2.91 11.52
C ASN A 15 -4.71 -4.41 11.81
N MET A 16 -5.86 -4.99 12.16
CA MET A 16 -5.96 -6.44 12.36
C MET A 16 -5.73 -7.21 11.06
N ILE A 17 -6.36 -6.81 9.95
CA ILE A 17 -6.14 -7.43 8.64
C ILE A 17 -4.69 -7.23 8.18
N GLY A 18 -4.12 -6.06 8.47
CA GLY A 18 -2.75 -5.70 8.21
C GLY A 18 -1.75 -6.37 9.15
N LEU A 19 -2.20 -7.21 10.09
CA LEU A 19 -1.37 -7.89 11.09
C LEU A 19 -0.55 -6.93 11.96
N ILE A 20 -0.97 -5.66 12.11
CA ILE A 20 -0.37 -4.67 13.01
C ILE A 20 -0.86 -4.95 14.43
N ASP A 21 -2.16 -5.21 14.57
CA ASP A 21 -2.82 -5.54 15.82
C ASP A 21 -3.32 -6.99 15.82
N LYS A 22 -3.47 -7.58 17.01
CA LYS A 22 -4.07 -8.91 17.18
C LYS A 22 -5.53 -8.78 17.67
N PRO A 23 -6.43 -9.68 17.26
CA PRO A 23 -7.78 -9.68 17.80
C PRO A 23 -7.73 -10.05 19.30
N SER A 24 -8.48 -9.32 20.13
CA SER A 24 -8.64 -9.67 21.55
C SER A 24 -9.52 -10.92 21.73
N HIS A 25 -10.49 -11.12 20.84
CA HIS A 25 -11.37 -12.29 20.81
C HIS A 25 -11.73 -12.62 19.35
N GLY A 26 -12.16 -13.86 19.10
CA GLY A 26 -12.49 -14.35 17.76
C GLY A 26 -11.31 -15.02 17.08
N LYS A 27 -11.43 -15.26 15.76
CA LYS A 27 -10.41 -15.93 14.95
C LYS A 27 -10.07 -15.08 13.75
N LEU A 28 -8.77 -14.91 13.49
CA LEU A 28 -8.24 -14.27 12.30
C LEU A 28 -7.45 -15.30 11.52
N THR A 29 -7.81 -15.53 10.25
CA THR A 29 -7.04 -16.39 9.35
C THR A 29 -6.60 -15.55 8.17
N MET A 30 -5.28 -15.43 7.99
CA MET A 30 -4.66 -14.65 6.93
C MET A 30 -3.73 -15.55 6.12
N PHE A 31 -3.87 -15.56 4.80
CA PHE A 31 -3.05 -16.38 3.89
C PHE A 31 -3.02 -17.87 4.30
N GLY A 32 -4.18 -18.41 4.71
CA GLY A 32 -4.32 -19.79 5.18
C GLY A 32 -3.72 -20.07 6.57
N THR A 33 -3.20 -19.06 7.26
CA THR A 33 -2.60 -19.19 8.60
C THR A 33 -3.48 -18.56 9.67
N GLU A 34 -3.77 -19.29 10.74
CA GLU A 34 -4.45 -18.72 11.90
C GLU A 34 -3.51 -17.80 12.70
N ILE A 35 -3.96 -16.58 12.97
CA ILE A 35 -3.25 -15.57 13.74
C ILE A 35 -3.92 -15.46 15.10
N ASN A 36 -3.15 -15.69 16.16
CA ASN A 36 -3.62 -15.66 17.53
C ASN A 36 -2.57 -15.01 18.46
N GLU A 37 -2.87 -14.97 19.76
CA GLU A 37 -2.00 -14.35 20.77
C GLU A 37 -0.57 -14.91 20.78
N LYS A 38 -0.41 -16.22 20.49
CA LYS A 38 0.88 -16.91 20.50
C LYS A 38 1.70 -16.67 19.22
N THR A 39 1.10 -16.10 18.18
CA THR A 39 1.81 -15.78 16.94
C THR A 39 2.89 -14.74 17.21
N LYS A 40 4.13 -15.04 16.80
CA LYS A 40 5.28 -14.15 17.02
C LYS A 40 5.20 -12.92 16.12
N GLU A 41 5.60 -11.77 16.63
CA GLU A 41 5.64 -10.52 15.87
C GLU A 41 6.54 -10.62 14.63
N SER A 42 7.70 -11.28 14.74
CA SER A 42 8.61 -11.47 13.61
C SER A 42 7.98 -12.24 12.45
N PHE A 43 7.09 -13.19 12.74
CA PHE A 43 6.36 -13.93 11.71
C PHE A 43 5.33 -13.03 11.02
N MET A 44 4.58 -12.24 11.80
CA MET A 44 3.61 -11.28 11.25
C MET A 44 4.31 -10.19 10.43
N ALA A 45 5.46 -9.69 10.89
CA ALA A 45 6.28 -8.74 10.14
C ALA A 45 6.74 -9.27 8.78
N ASN A 46 7.14 -10.55 8.71
CA ASN A 46 7.49 -11.20 7.46
C ASN A 46 6.28 -11.33 6.53
N LEU A 47 5.12 -11.73 7.05
CA LEU A 47 3.88 -11.76 6.28
C LEU A 47 3.50 -10.38 5.76
N ARG A 48 3.62 -9.32 6.57
CA ARG A 48 3.36 -7.95 6.13
C ARG A 48 4.30 -7.56 5.00
N LEU A 49 5.61 -7.77 5.16
CA LEU A 49 6.60 -7.40 4.16
C LEU A 49 6.40 -8.14 2.83
N GLU A 50 6.00 -9.41 2.88
CA GLU A 50 5.88 -10.26 1.69
C GLU A 50 4.51 -10.20 1.02
N LYS A 51 3.44 -10.19 1.81
CA LYS A 51 2.08 -10.49 1.33
C LYS A 51 1.14 -9.30 1.35
N ILE A 52 1.48 -8.22 2.07
CA ILE A 52 0.60 -7.07 2.28
C ILE A 52 1.26 -5.77 1.80
N GLY A 53 0.64 -5.10 0.85
CA GLY A 53 0.99 -3.73 0.49
C GLY A 53 0.07 -2.74 1.21
N PHE A 54 0.63 -1.64 1.72
CA PHE A 54 -0.13 -0.60 2.41
C PHE A 54 -0.11 0.72 1.63
N VAL A 55 -1.29 1.33 1.51
CA VAL A 55 -1.51 2.67 0.98
C VAL A 55 -2.27 3.47 2.03
N PHE A 56 -1.68 4.54 2.54
CA PHE A 56 -2.26 5.38 3.59
C PHE A 56 -2.57 6.78 3.05
N GLN A 57 -3.49 7.48 3.70
CA GLN A 57 -3.81 8.88 3.42
C GLN A 57 -2.58 9.80 3.44
N THR A 58 -1.70 9.68 4.45
CA THR A 58 -0.54 10.56 4.64
C THR A 58 0.69 10.20 3.79
N TYR A 59 0.54 9.33 2.77
CA TYR A 59 1.59 8.79 1.86
C TYR A 59 2.69 7.96 2.55
N ASN A 60 3.18 8.41 3.71
CA ASN A 60 4.25 7.83 4.52
C ASN A 60 5.53 7.54 3.69
N LEU A 61 5.83 8.38 2.69
CA LEU A 61 7.06 8.30 1.92
C LEU A 61 8.24 8.79 2.77
N LEU A 62 9.40 8.17 2.59
CA LEU A 62 10.65 8.64 3.21
C LEU A 62 11.10 9.89 2.47
N SER A 63 11.06 11.03 3.15
CA SER A 63 11.31 12.36 2.58
C SER A 63 12.73 12.56 2.04
N THR A 64 13.70 11.78 2.53
CA THR A 64 15.10 11.80 2.11
C THR A 64 15.41 10.85 0.96
N MET A 65 14.40 10.12 0.47
CA MET A 65 14.53 9.16 -0.63
C MET A 65 13.70 9.64 -1.83
N SER A 66 14.24 9.46 -3.03
CA SER A 66 13.51 9.66 -4.29
C SER A 66 12.31 8.72 -4.43
N ALA A 67 11.44 9.00 -5.40
CA ALA A 67 10.35 8.09 -5.78
C ALA A 67 10.88 6.68 -6.11
N TYR A 68 11.99 6.60 -6.85
CA TYR A 68 12.68 5.35 -7.16
C TYR A 68 13.10 4.61 -5.89
N GLU A 69 13.77 5.29 -4.95
CA GLU A 69 14.27 4.66 -3.74
C GLU A 69 13.15 4.21 -2.81
N ASN A 70 12.08 5.00 -2.70
CA ASN A 70 10.89 4.62 -1.93
C ASN A 70 10.24 3.33 -2.46
N VAL A 71 10.18 3.17 -3.80
CA VAL A 71 9.62 1.97 -4.44
C VAL A 71 10.60 0.79 -4.39
N GLU A 72 11.91 1.01 -4.50
CA GLU A 72 12.89 -0.09 -4.43
C GLU A 72 13.02 -0.67 -3.00
N LEU A 73 12.84 0.17 -1.98
CA LEU A 73 13.16 -0.16 -0.59
C LEU A 73 12.52 -1.46 -0.07
N PRO A 74 11.20 -1.73 -0.24
CA PRO A 74 10.60 -2.97 0.25
C PRO A 74 11.23 -4.23 -0.35
N MET A 75 11.59 -4.19 -1.64
CA MET A 75 12.26 -5.31 -2.32
C MET A 75 13.69 -5.50 -1.82
N LYS A 76 14.38 -4.39 -1.51
CA LYS A 76 15.72 -4.41 -0.94
C LYS A 76 15.71 -5.05 0.47
N ILE A 77 14.70 -4.72 1.29
CA ILE A 77 14.52 -5.29 2.63
C ILE A 77 14.16 -6.78 2.54
N LEU A 78 13.25 -7.16 1.63
CA LEU A 78 12.84 -8.56 1.45
C LEU A 78 13.98 -9.45 0.92
N GLY A 79 14.91 -8.89 0.14
CA GLY A 79 16.16 -9.55 -0.23
C GLY A 79 16.05 -10.69 -1.24
N ARG A 80 14.87 -10.93 -1.85
CA ARG A 80 14.66 -12.00 -2.86
C ARG A 80 15.24 -11.68 -4.23
N LEU A 81 15.25 -10.40 -4.61
CA LEU A 81 15.68 -9.94 -5.92
C LEU A 81 17.08 -9.36 -5.85
N ASN A 82 17.90 -9.67 -6.85
CA ASN A 82 19.21 -9.03 -7.02
C ASN A 82 19.06 -7.56 -7.46
N LYS A 83 20.17 -6.80 -7.45
CA LYS A 83 20.15 -5.35 -7.77
C LYS A 83 19.54 -5.06 -9.14
N LYS A 84 19.88 -5.86 -10.16
CA LYS A 84 19.37 -5.67 -11.53
C LYS A 84 17.86 -5.91 -11.61
N GLN A 85 17.38 -7.00 -11.01
CA GLN A 85 15.96 -7.34 -10.97
C GLN A 85 15.14 -6.28 -10.23
N ARG A 86 15.64 -5.78 -9.09
CA ARG A 86 14.96 -4.69 -8.36
C ARG A 86 14.88 -3.43 -9.20
N HIS A 87 15.98 -3.05 -9.85
CA HIS A 87 16.01 -1.88 -10.73
C HIS A 87 14.98 -1.96 -11.86
N GLU A 88 14.97 -3.07 -12.61
CA GLU A 88 14.00 -3.29 -13.70
C GLU A 88 12.56 -3.27 -13.20
N ARG A 89 12.31 -3.84 -12.02
CA ARG A 89 10.98 -3.87 -11.42
C ARG A 89 10.53 -2.50 -10.93
N THR A 90 11.40 -1.74 -10.26
CA THR A 90 11.10 -0.37 -9.80
C THR A 90 10.73 0.53 -10.96
N ILE A 91 11.48 0.47 -12.07
CA ILE A 91 11.18 1.22 -13.29
C ILE A 91 9.79 0.87 -13.82
N LYS A 92 9.49 -0.44 -13.99
CA LYS A 92 8.19 -0.90 -14.47
C LYS A 92 7.03 -0.45 -13.58
N LEU A 93 7.22 -0.47 -12.26
CA LEU A 93 6.18 -0.02 -11.31
C LEU A 93 5.94 1.49 -11.41
N LEU A 94 7.00 2.28 -11.58
CA LEU A 94 6.88 3.73 -11.76
C LEU A 94 6.27 4.10 -13.12
N GLU A 95 6.61 3.38 -14.18
CA GLU A 95 5.95 3.49 -15.50
C GLU A 95 4.45 3.14 -15.41
N LEU A 96 4.12 2.04 -14.72
CA LEU A 96 2.74 1.58 -14.55
C LEU A 96 1.85 2.62 -13.86
N VAL A 97 2.42 3.44 -12.97
CA VAL A 97 1.71 4.53 -12.30
C VAL A 97 1.95 5.90 -12.96
N GLY A 98 2.55 5.94 -14.16
CA GLY A 98 2.74 7.16 -14.94
C GLY A 98 3.77 8.14 -14.37
N LEU A 99 4.79 7.66 -13.65
CA LEU A 99 5.82 8.46 -12.98
C LEU A 99 7.23 8.24 -13.52
N GLN A 100 7.35 7.80 -14.77
CA GLN A 100 8.66 7.50 -15.39
C GLN A 100 9.60 8.71 -15.46
N ASP A 101 9.06 9.91 -15.68
CA ASP A 101 9.84 11.15 -15.77
C ASP A 101 10.08 11.78 -14.39
N ARG A 102 9.54 11.16 -13.32
CA ARG A 102 9.56 11.64 -11.95
C ARG A 102 10.34 10.75 -10.99
N MET A 103 10.98 9.67 -11.47
CA MET A 103 11.61 8.67 -10.61
C MET A 103 12.68 9.22 -9.65
N ASN A 104 13.41 10.27 -10.05
CA ASN A 104 14.48 10.86 -9.25
C ASN A 104 14.02 11.98 -8.30
N HIS A 105 12.74 12.36 -8.33
CA HIS A 105 12.22 13.45 -7.51
C HIS A 105 12.00 12.97 -6.06
N LEU A 106 12.31 13.84 -5.10
CA LEU A 106 11.98 13.68 -3.70
C LEU A 106 10.47 13.94 -3.47
N PRO A 107 9.87 13.41 -2.38
CA PRO A 107 8.47 13.64 -2.06
C PRO A 107 8.06 15.12 -2.03
N SER A 108 8.96 16.01 -1.57
CA SER A 108 8.71 17.46 -1.55
C SER A 108 8.57 18.11 -2.93
N GLU A 109 9.01 17.41 -3.99
CA GLU A 109 8.98 17.87 -5.38
C GLU A 109 7.80 17.27 -6.17
N LEU A 110 6.98 16.43 -5.51
CA LEU A 110 5.85 15.73 -6.11
C LEU A 110 4.53 16.33 -5.60
N SER A 111 3.55 16.47 -6.49
CA SER A 111 2.16 16.78 -6.10
C SER A 111 1.55 15.66 -5.25
N GLY A 112 0.47 15.94 -4.53
CA GLY A 112 -0.22 14.92 -3.71
C GLY A 112 -0.66 13.68 -4.51
N GLY A 113 -1.19 13.89 -5.71
CA GLY A 113 -1.54 12.79 -6.62
C GLY A 113 -0.32 11.97 -7.07
N GLU A 114 0.81 12.61 -7.36
CA GLU A 114 2.06 11.92 -7.68
C GLU A 114 2.60 11.15 -6.47
N GLN A 115 2.60 11.74 -5.26
CA GLN A 115 3.00 11.06 -4.02
C GLN A 115 2.12 9.83 -3.73
N GLN A 116 0.81 9.94 -4.00
CA GLN A 116 -0.10 8.81 -3.87
C GLN A 116 0.23 7.69 -4.86
N ARG A 117 0.53 8.03 -6.11
CA ARG A 117 0.95 7.06 -7.13
C ARG A 117 2.28 6.39 -6.78
N VAL A 118 3.25 7.12 -6.22
CA VAL A 118 4.48 6.52 -5.65
C VAL A 118 4.15 5.55 -4.52
N THR A 119 3.24 5.93 -3.63
CA THR A 119 2.79 5.06 -2.52
C THR A 119 2.17 3.76 -3.04
N ILE A 120 1.34 3.83 -4.08
CA ILE A 120 0.75 2.65 -4.74
C ILE A 120 1.82 1.77 -5.38
N ALA A 121 2.76 2.36 -6.13
CA ALA A 121 3.89 1.62 -6.72
C ALA A 121 4.72 0.92 -5.63
N ARG A 122 4.99 1.61 -4.51
CA ARG A 122 5.70 1.05 -3.35
C ARG A 122 4.92 -0.10 -2.71
N ALA A 123 3.60 0.01 -2.58
CA ALA A 123 2.78 -1.06 -2.01
C ALA A 123 2.83 -2.33 -2.88
N LEU A 124 2.97 -2.19 -4.20
CA LEU A 124 3.04 -3.30 -5.17
C LEU A 124 4.44 -3.93 -5.32
N SER A 125 5.47 -3.33 -4.71
CA SER A 125 6.88 -3.70 -4.93
C SER A 125 7.16 -5.19 -4.74
N ASN A 126 6.58 -5.80 -3.71
CA ASN A 126 6.83 -7.19 -3.34
C ASN A 126 5.80 -8.19 -3.91
N GLU A 127 4.99 -7.78 -4.88
CA GLU A 127 3.89 -8.62 -5.43
C GLU A 127 2.93 -9.09 -4.32
N PRO A 128 2.36 -8.16 -3.54
CA PRO A 128 1.50 -8.55 -2.44
C PRO A 128 0.25 -9.28 -2.94
N GLU A 129 -0.22 -10.24 -2.13
CA GLU A 129 -1.51 -10.89 -2.35
C GLU A 129 -2.67 -9.98 -1.94
N LEU A 130 -2.42 -9.04 -1.02
CA LEU A 130 -3.39 -8.11 -0.47
C LEU A 130 -2.86 -6.67 -0.49
N LEU A 131 -3.63 -5.75 -1.07
CA LEU A 131 -3.47 -4.31 -0.88
C LEU A 131 -4.48 -3.79 0.12
N LEU A 132 -3.98 -3.17 1.18
CA LEU A 132 -4.76 -2.45 2.17
C LEU A 132 -4.65 -0.96 1.90
N MET A 133 -5.80 -0.31 1.75
CA MET A 133 -5.89 1.11 1.47
C MET A 133 -6.73 1.81 2.54
N ASP A 134 -6.08 2.69 3.31
CA ASP A 134 -6.74 3.53 4.32
C ASP A 134 -6.88 4.95 3.78
N GLU A 135 -8.11 5.31 3.39
CA GLU A 135 -8.45 6.63 2.86
C GLU A 135 -7.49 7.11 1.76
N PRO A 136 -7.29 6.31 0.69
CA PRO A 136 -6.27 6.58 -0.34
C PRO A 136 -6.51 7.85 -1.16
N THR A 137 -7.63 8.54 -0.94
CA THR A 137 -8.04 9.75 -1.65
C THR A 137 -8.37 10.91 -0.71
N GLY A 138 -8.14 10.77 0.61
CA GLY A 138 -8.57 11.74 1.62
C GLY A 138 -7.97 13.14 1.44
N ASP A 139 -6.71 13.21 1.00
CA ASP A 139 -5.95 14.46 0.84
C ASP A 139 -5.84 14.93 -0.63
N LEU A 140 -6.59 14.32 -1.54
CA LEU A 140 -6.54 14.63 -2.98
C LEU A 140 -7.66 15.58 -3.41
N ASP A 141 -7.37 16.44 -4.39
CA ASP A 141 -8.42 17.16 -5.12
C ASP A 141 -9.23 16.19 -6.00
N THR A 142 -10.44 16.61 -6.40
CA THR A 142 -11.38 15.78 -7.17
C THR A 142 -10.78 15.17 -8.43
N LYS A 143 -9.92 15.90 -9.15
CA LYS A 143 -9.30 15.40 -10.39
C LYS A 143 -8.33 14.27 -10.06
N ASN A 144 -7.43 14.50 -9.10
CA ASN A 144 -6.46 13.51 -8.64
C ASN A 144 -7.15 12.29 -8.00
N THR A 145 -8.24 12.47 -7.26
CA THR A 145 -9.06 11.37 -6.73
C THR A 145 -9.53 10.44 -7.84
N ILE A 146 -10.10 10.98 -8.93
CA ILE A 146 -10.59 10.18 -10.05
C ILE A 146 -9.44 9.43 -10.73
N GLU A 147 -8.33 10.11 -10.99
CA GLU A 147 -7.15 9.50 -11.63
C GLU A 147 -6.59 8.34 -10.78
N VAL A 148 -6.44 8.53 -9.47
CA VAL A 148 -5.94 7.49 -8.55
C VAL A 148 -6.92 6.32 -8.44
N MET A 149 -8.22 6.57 -8.37
CA MET A 149 -9.22 5.50 -8.31
C MET A 149 -9.26 4.68 -9.60
N ASN A 150 -9.17 5.33 -10.77
CA ASN A 150 -9.08 4.63 -12.05
C ASN A 150 -7.84 3.75 -12.12
N LEU A 151 -6.68 4.26 -11.67
CA LEU A 151 -5.45 3.48 -11.58
C LEU A 151 -5.63 2.25 -10.67
N ILE A 152 -6.22 2.40 -9.49
CA ILE A 152 -6.46 1.28 -8.55
C ILE A 152 -7.34 0.20 -9.20
N LEU A 153 -8.40 0.60 -9.88
CA LEU A 153 -9.30 -0.34 -10.57
C LEU A 153 -8.59 -1.07 -11.72
N GLU A 154 -7.79 -0.35 -12.51
CA GLU A 154 -7.00 -0.93 -13.59
C GLU A 154 -5.97 -1.92 -13.06
N LEU A 155 -5.27 -1.58 -11.98
CA LEU A 155 -4.30 -2.46 -11.31
C LEU A 155 -4.98 -3.73 -10.78
N ASN A 156 -6.15 -3.61 -10.17
CA ASN A 156 -6.91 -4.77 -9.70
C ASN A 156 -7.27 -5.71 -10.86
N GLN A 157 -7.75 -5.17 -11.98
CA GLN A 157 -8.13 -5.96 -13.16
C GLN A 157 -6.92 -6.62 -13.83
N LYS A 158 -5.78 -5.94 -13.90
CA LYS A 158 -4.57 -6.45 -14.57
C LYS A 158 -3.76 -7.44 -13.73
N ILE A 159 -3.63 -7.18 -12.43
CA ILE A 159 -2.73 -7.92 -11.53
C ILE A 159 -3.48 -8.99 -10.75
N GLY A 160 -4.79 -8.82 -10.50
CA GLY A 160 -5.59 -9.75 -9.72
C GLY A 160 -5.33 -9.70 -8.21
N THR A 161 -4.53 -8.75 -7.72
CA THR A 161 -4.30 -8.54 -6.29
C THR A 161 -5.61 -8.18 -5.58
N THR A 162 -5.86 -8.81 -4.43
CA THR A 162 -7.04 -8.49 -3.61
C THR A 162 -6.90 -7.08 -3.04
N ILE A 163 -7.92 -6.24 -3.16
CA ILE A 163 -7.90 -4.88 -2.62
C ILE A 163 -8.98 -4.72 -1.55
N ILE A 164 -8.57 -4.33 -0.34
CA ILE A 164 -9.47 -3.88 0.71
C ILE A 164 -9.23 -2.40 0.93
N MET A 165 -10.24 -1.61 0.59
CA MET A 165 -10.24 -0.17 0.73
C MET A 165 -11.21 0.26 1.81
N MET A 166 -10.74 1.17 2.67
CA MET A 166 -11.52 1.83 3.71
C MET A 166 -11.66 3.30 3.38
N ASP A 167 -12.86 3.80 3.57
CA ASP A 167 -13.22 5.16 3.22
C ASP A 167 -14.21 5.72 4.24
N ILE A 168 -14.15 7.01 4.50
CA ILE A 168 -15.13 7.69 5.34
C ILE A 168 -16.37 7.94 4.49
N LEU A 169 -17.55 7.65 5.06
CA LEU A 169 -18.80 8.17 4.51
C LEU A 169 -18.81 9.70 4.66
N SER A 170 -18.27 10.38 3.67
CA SER A 170 -18.37 11.82 3.48
C SER A 170 -19.50 12.08 2.50
N ASN A 171 -20.45 12.96 2.85
CA ASN A 171 -21.52 13.43 1.96
C ASN A 171 -20.98 14.42 0.90
N LYS A 172 -19.87 14.08 0.23
CA LYS A 172 -19.40 14.83 -0.94
C LYS A 172 -19.83 14.12 -2.21
#